data_AF-A0A8J7GY03-F1
#
_entry.id   AF-A0A8J7GY03-F1
#
_cell.length_a   1.000
_cell.length_b   1.000
_cell.length_c   1.000
_cell.angle_alpha   90.00
_cell.angle_beta   90.00
_cell.angle_gamma   90.00
#
_symmetry.space_group_name_H-M   'P 1'
#
loop_
_entity.id
_entity.type
_entity.pdbx_description
1 polymer ?
#
loop_
_entity_poly.entity_id
_entity_poly.type
_entity_poly.pdbx_seq_one_letter_code
_entity_poly.pdbx_strand_id
1 'polypeptide(L)'
;MLISAAIEGTPLHCDSGDGVSVKEHLDSVYLRAKNNCCESLELLQNIALGKGEIATLVQDYLCRIVCQDEDGTANVAKKARAQCQSLITDFPQWINNTFLQDRFTLLFIAGTHLKDEGPGADSIPAMVKEKITQLDHLPVKPKWYTPQQGTFDAVDYATFNDNNRQLRYALPQDGACQFRAALMLRDRDENWLEVDKSIILQEIKTTDWESKIQRAIKNAIASMGEIYGYFPVADGECVDAMIYNNTIANGDFTLYSPQRVREALPDALRKIKYQENGNDYLYDMSFEQWENFTHLISENLTQQLSINVRDSTLPYAEYNVEQAHYNVIVAADDNFPRA
;
A
#
# COMPACT_ATOMS: atom_id res chain seq x y z
N MET A 1 -12.30 32.14 12.64
CA MET A 1 -11.64 32.27 11.33
C MET A 1 -11.03 30.95 10.88
N LEU A 2 -9.94 30.44 11.47
CA LEU A 2 -9.32 29.16 11.04
C LEU A 2 -10.27 27.94 11.11
N ILE A 3 -11.08 27.82 12.17
CA ILE A 3 -12.10 26.75 12.26
C ILE A 3 -13.14 26.90 11.15
N SER A 4 -13.61 28.12 10.87
CA SER A 4 -14.56 28.41 9.78
C SER A 4 -13.95 28.07 8.42
N ALA A 5 -12.70 28.47 8.16
CA ALA A 5 -11.97 28.13 6.94
C ALA A 5 -11.79 26.61 6.78
N ALA A 6 -11.53 25.88 7.87
CA ALA A 6 -11.46 24.42 7.85
C ALA A 6 -12.81 23.76 7.55
N ILE A 7 -13.90 24.30 8.10
CA ILE A 7 -15.28 23.82 7.83
C ILE A 7 -15.68 24.12 6.37
N GLU A 8 -15.31 25.29 5.86
CA GLU A 8 -15.60 25.76 4.50
C GLU A 8 -14.71 25.13 3.43
N GLY A 9 -13.67 24.38 3.83
CA GLY A 9 -12.73 23.75 2.90
C GLY A 9 -11.86 24.76 2.14
N THR A 10 -11.57 25.91 2.76
CA THR A 10 -10.80 26.99 2.14
C THR A 10 -9.38 26.51 1.80
N PRO A 11 -8.88 26.72 0.57
CA PRO A 11 -7.51 26.36 0.20
C PRO A 11 -6.46 27.09 1.06
N LEU A 12 -5.32 26.42 1.29
CA LEU A 12 -4.23 26.95 2.16
C LEU A 12 -3.67 28.31 1.72
N HIS A 13 -3.68 28.59 0.41
CA HIS A 13 -3.14 29.81 -0.19
C HIS A 13 -4.12 30.99 -0.20
N CYS A 14 -5.39 30.77 0.14
CA CYS A 14 -6.38 31.84 0.18
C CYS A 14 -6.09 32.79 1.34
N ASP A 15 -6.37 34.07 1.11
CA ASP A 15 -6.30 35.10 2.14
C ASP A 15 -7.42 34.88 3.15
N SER A 16 -7.06 34.96 4.41
CA SER A 16 -7.96 34.77 5.55
C SER A 16 -8.72 36.05 5.94
N GLY A 17 -8.47 37.17 5.24
CA GLY A 17 -9.18 38.44 5.40
C GLY A 17 -8.30 39.60 5.90
N ASP A 18 -7.07 39.29 6.34
CA ASP A 18 -6.13 40.25 6.91
C ASP A 18 -4.85 40.43 6.04
N GLY A 19 -4.85 39.97 4.79
CA GLY A 19 -3.68 40.02 3.91
C GLY A 19 -2.67 38.89 4.14
N VAL A 20 -3.07 37.86 4.89
CA VAL A 20 -2.23 36.74 5.32
C VAL A 20 -2.96 35.44 4.96
N SER A 21 -2.23 34.50 4.37
CA SER A 21 -2.79 33.22 3.94
C SER A 21 -3.27 32.37 5.12
N VAL A 22 -4.19 31.44 4.86
CA VAL A 22 -4.60 30.44 5.85
C VAL A 22 -3.39 29.65 6.35
N LYS A 23 -2.45 29.29 5.46
CA LYS A 23 -1.23 28.59 5.84
C LYS A 23 -0.39 29.40 6.83
N GLU A 24 -0.11 30.68 6.55
CA GLU A 24 0.71 31.52 7.44
C GLU A 24 0.09 31.68 8.83
N HIS A 25 -1.24 31.74 8.91
CA HIS A 25 -1.94 31.70 10.19
C HIS A 25 -1.75 30.36 10.91
N LEU A 26 -1.85 29.24 10.21
CA LEU A 26 -1.59 27.91 10.79
C LEU A 26 -0.14 27.77 11.25
N ASP A 27 0.83 28.29 10.50
CA ASP A 27 2.25 28.29 10.84
C ASP A 27 2.50 29.06 12.15
N SER A 28 1.82 30.19 12.34
CA SER A 28 1.87 30.97 13.59
C SER A 28 1.28 30.21 14.79
N VAL A 29 0.11 29.58 14.61
CA VAL A 29 -0.52 28.75 15.66
C VAL A 29 0.37 27.56 16.00
N TYR A 30 0.95 26.90 15.00
CA TYR A 30 1.90 25.81 15.17
C TYR A 30 3.11 26.23 16.01
N LEU A 31 3.75 27.34 15.66
CA LEU A 31 4.90 27.87 16.39
C LEU A 31 4.54 28.15 17.86
N ARG A 32 3.36 28.69 18.13
CA ARG A 32 2.89 28.92 19.51
C ARG A 32 2.64 27.61 20.25
N ALA A 33 1.99 26.63 19.61
CA ALA A 33 1.73 25.32 20.20
C ALA A 33 3.02 24.58 20.57
N LYS A 34 3.99 24.57 19.66
CA LYS A 34 5.34 24.02 19.87
C LYS A 34 6.07 24.66 21.05
N ASN A 35 5.83 25.96 21.28
CA ASN A 35 6.32 26.71 22.43
C ASN A 35 5.40 26.62 23.67
N ASN A 36 4.65 25.52 23.82
CA ASN A 36 3.84 25.18 25.00
C ASN A 36 2.62 26.10 25.26
N CYS A 37 2.09 26.76 24.22
CA CYS A 37 0.78 27.42 24.30
C CYS A 37 -0.34 26.39 24.20
N CYS A 38 -1.00 26.08 25.32
CA CYS A 38 -2.05 25.07 25.42
C CYS A 38 -3.24 25.35 24.50
N GLU A 39 -3.66 26.62 24.40
CA GLU A 39 -4.80 27.04 23.57
C GLU A 39 -4.51 26.86 22.09
N SER A 40 -3.25 27.07 21.68
CA SER A 40 -2.84 26.83 20.30
C SER A 40 -2.81 25.33 19.99
N LEU A 41 -2.38 24.50 20.94
CA LEU A 41 -2.37 23.06 20.80
C LEU A 41 -3.79 22.48 20.69
N GLU A 42 -4.71 22.95 21.53
CA GLU A 42 -6.14 22.59 21.48
C GLU A 42 -6.80 23.07 20.19
N LEU A 43 -6.45 24.27 19.69
CA LEU A 43 -6.93 24.76 18.40
C LEU A 43 -6.48 23.85 17.24
N LEU A 44 -5.20 23.45 17.22
CA LEU A 44 -4.70 22.50 16.22
C LEU A 44 -5.46 21.18 16.32
N GLN A 45 -5.64 20.64 17.52
CA GLN A 45 -6.39 19.41 17.73
C GLN A 45 -7.81 19.49 17.14
N ASN A 46 -8.54 20.58 17.42
CA ASN A 46 -9.90 20.77 16.90
C ASN A 46 -9.94 20.86 15.37
N ILE A 47 -8.97 21.57 14.76
CA ILE A 47 -8.88 21.68 13.30
C ILE A 47 -8.51 20.33 12.67
N ALA A 48 -7.66 19.53 13.33
CA ALA A 48 -7.26 18.20 12.85
C ALA A 48 -8.43 17.21 12.72
N LEU A 49 -9.53 17.44 13.45
CA LEU A 49 -10.76 16.65 13.33
C LEU A 49 -11.56 16.97 12.07
N GLY A 50 -11.23 18.05 11.36
CA GLY A 50 -11.83 18.43 10.09
C GLY A 50 -11.48 17.52 8.93
N LYS A 51 -11.75 17.97 7.70
CA LYS A 51 -11.37 17.32 6.44
C LYS A 51 -10.67 18.33 5.53
N GLY A 52 -10.02 17.85 4.48
CA GLY A 52 -9.35 18.69 3.49
C GLY A 52 -7.96 19.18 3.91
N GLU A 53 -7.35 20.00 3.05
CA GLU A 53 -5.93 20.40 3.12
C GLU A 53 -5.54 21.01 4.47
N ILE A 54 -6.40 21.85 5.05
CA ILE A 54 -6.18 22.48 6.35
C ILE A 54 -6.07 21.42 7.45
N ALA A 55 -7.02 20.50 7.53
CA ALA A 55 -7.00 19.45 8.54
C ALA A 55 -5.79 18.52 8.36
N THR A 56 -5.45 18.17 7.12
CA THR A 56 -4.26 17.36 6.80
C THR A 56 -2.97 18.05 7.24
N LEU A 57 -2.80 19.34 6.96
CA LEU A 57 -1.63 20.11 7.41
C LEU A 57 -1.55 20.18 8.93
N VAL A 58 -2.67 20.35 9.61
CA VAL A 58 -2.69 20.42 11.07
C VAL A 58 -2.38 19.06 11.72
N GLN A 59 -2.84 17.95 11.13
CA GLN A 59 -2.43 16.61 11.55
C GLN A 59 -0.91 16.43 11.41
N ASP A 60 -0.29 16.93 10.33
CA ASP A 60 1.16 16.93 10.15
C ASP A 60 1.88 17.73 11.26
N TYR A 61 1.38 18.92 11.58
CA TYR A 61 1.91 19.74 12.68
C TYR A 61 1.84 19.06 14.05
N LEU A 62 0.72 18.43 14.39
CA LEU A 62 0.61 17.66 15.63
C LEU A 62 1.58 16.46 15.63
N CYS A 63 1.78 15.81 14.49
CA CYS A 63 2.75 14.72 14.35
C CYS A 63 4.18 15.21 14.61
N ARG A 64 4.61 16.29 13.96
CA ARG A 64 5.93 16.91 14.19
C ARG A 64 6.17 17.26 15.65
N ILE A 65 5.16 17.77 16.36
CA ILE A 65 5.23 18.07 17.80
C ILE A 65 5.51 16.79 18.62
N VAL A 66 4.74 15.74 18.38
CA VAL A 66 4.86 14.47 19.12
C VAL A 66 6.17 13.76 18.83
N CYS A 67 6.64 13.82 17.59
CA CYS A 67 7.91 13.23 17.16
C CYS A 67 9.13 14.10 17.52
N GLN A 68 8.91 15.31 18.04
CA GLN A 68 9.94 16.28 18.42
C GLN A 68 10.87 16.67 17.26
N ASP A 69 10.33 16.81 16.05
CA ASP A 69 11.09 16.94 14.79
C ASP A 69 11.83 18.28 14.60
N GLU A 70 11.75 19.20 15.57
CA GLU A 70 12.31 20.55 15.43
C GLU A 70 12.60 21.21 16.81
N ASP A 71 13.34 20.55 17.70
CA ASP A 71 13.61 21.03 19.08
C ASP A 71 12.35 21.14 19.98
N GLY A 72 11.32 20.33 19.70
CA GLY A 72 10.12 20.25 20.53
C GLY A 72 10.39 19.67 21.92
N THR A 73 9.77 20.22 22.97
CA THR A 73 9.95 19.68 24.33
C THR A 73 9.11 18.42 24.57
N ALA A 74 9.66 17.47 25.33
CA ALA A 74 8.97 16.25 25.76
C ALA A 74 7.61 16.51 26.43
N ASN A 75 7.48 17.61 27.15
CA ASN A 75 6.24 18.00 27.81
C ASN A 75 5.14 18.37 26.81
N VAL A 76 5.47 19.08 25.74
CA VAL A 76 4.51 19.46 24.69
C VAL A 76 4.09 18.23 23.89
N ALA A 77 5.03 17.32 23.57
CA ALA A 77 4.73 16.04 22.95
C ALA A 77 3.76 15.20 23.79
N LYS A 78 3.99 15.09 25.11
CA LYS A 78 3.09 14.40 26.05
C LYS A 78 1.68 14.99 26.05
N LYS A 79 1.56 16.32 26.08
CA LYS A 79 0.26 17.01 26.05
C LYS A 79 -0.48 16.77 24.73
N ALA A 80 0.22 16.90 23.61
CA ALA A 80 -0.37 16.71 22.28
C ALA A 80 -0.91 15.29 22.12
N ARG A 81 -0.12 14.28 22.52
CA ARG A 81 -0.57 12.89 22.53
C ARG A 81 -1.75 12.68 23.48
N ALA A 82 -1.66 13.16 24.73
CA ALA A 82 -2.74 12.98 25.72
C ALA A 82 -4.06 13.59 25.23
N GLN A 83 -4.00 14.74 24.55
CA GLN A 83 -5.14 15.34 23.89
C GLN A 83 -5.71 14.44 22.78
N CYS A 84 -4.89 13.92 21.87
CA CYS A 84 -5.36 12.95 20.86
C CYS A 84 -5.94 11.67 21.49
N GLN A 85 -5.36 11.17 22.57
CA GLN A 85 -5.88 10.03 23.33
C GLN A 85 -7.26 10.34 23.92
N SER A 86 -7.44 11.53 24.52
CA SER A 86 -8.73 11.95 25.09
C SER A 86 -9.86 11.97 24.06
N LEU A 87 -9.57 12.39 22.82
CA LEU A 87 -10.58 12.35 21.76
C LEU A 87 -11.08 10.93 21.49
N ILE A 88 -10.17 9.96 21.54
CA ILE A 88 -10.49 8.56 21.30
C ILE A 88 -11.22 7.93 22.48
N THR A 89 -10.79 8.25 23.70
CA THR A 89 -11.38 7.68 24.91
C THR A 89 -12.72 8.30 25.28
N ASP A 90 -12.88 9.61 25.07
CA ASP A 90 -14.02 10.36 25.58
C ASP A 90 -15.17 10.41 24.56
N PHE A 91 -14.85 10.28 23.26
CA PHE A 91 -15.82 10.29 22.17
C PHE A 91 -15.74 9.03 21.28
N PRO A 92 -15.76 7.80 21.84
CA PRO A 92 -15.53 6.57 21.07
C PRO A 92 -16.60 6.31 19.99
N GLN A 93 -17.82 6.82 20.21
CA GLN A 93 -18.94 6.74 19.27
C GLN A 93 -18.66 7.48 17.96
N TRP A 94 -17.86 8.55 18.01
CA TRP A 94 -17.57 9.41 16.85
C TRP A 94 -16.40 8.87 16.01
N ILE A 95 -15.64 7.92 16.56
CA ILE A 95 -14.48 7.29 15.92
C ILE A 95 -14.89 5.93 15.34
N ASN A 96 -15.66 6.00 14.26
CA ASN A 96 -16.00 4.85 13.42
C ASN A 96 -14.92 4.61 12.34
N ASN A 97 -15.06 3.52 11.57
CA ASN A 97 -14.09 3.15 10.54
C ASN A 97 -13.87 4.25 9.49
N THR A 98 -14.94 4.93 9.08
CA THR A 98 -14.88 6.05 8.14
C THR A 98 -14.08 7.22 8.70
N PHE A 99 -14.26 7.53 9.99
CA PHE A 99 -13.49 8.58 10.65
C PHE A 99 -12.00 8.24 10.73
N LEU A 100 -11.67 6.99 11.04
CA LEU A 100 -10.30 6.50 11.15
C LEU A 100 -9.57 6.51 9.80
N GLN A 101 -10.25 6.10 8.72
CA GLN A 101 -9.67 6.08 7.37
C GLN A 101 -9.23 7.46 6.88
N ASP A 102 -9.95 8.52 7.29
CA ASP A 102 -9.60 9.89 6.96
C ASP A 102 -8.51 10.50 7.87
N ARG A 103 -8.18 9.85 9.00
CA ARG A 103 -7.42 10.47 10.12
C ARG A 103 -6.44 9.50 10.77
N PHE A 104 -5.84 8.61 9.99
CA PHE A 104 -4.86 7.66 10.49
C PHE A 104 -3.70 8.32 11.25
N THR A 105 -3.32 9.54 10.87
CA THR A 105 -2.29 10.34 11.58
C THR A 105 -2.67 10.65 13.03
N LEU A 106 -3.94 10.94 13.32
CA LEU A 106 -4.37 11.16 14.70
C LEU A 106 -4.26 9.87 15.54
N LEU A 107 -4.55 8.73 14.92
CA LEU A 107 -4.42 7.43 15.57
C LEU A 107 -2.96 7.06 15.80
N PHE A 108 -2.08 7.37 14.84
CA PHE A 108 -0.62 7.30 15.01
C PHE A 108 -0.19 8.11 16.22
N ILE A 109 -0.50 9.42 16.23
CA ILE A 109 -0.15 10.34 17.31
C ILE A 109 -0.59 9.80 18.67
N ALA A 110 -1.84 9.33 18.79
CA ALA A 110 -2.38 8.82 20.05
C ALA A 110 -1.70 7.51 20.53
N GLY A 111 -1.25 6.68 19.58
CA GLY A 111 -0.62 5.38 19.82
C GLY A 111 0.90 5.38 19.85
N THR A 112 1.58 6.52 19.70
CA THR A 112 3.04 6.59 19.68
C THR A 112 3.64 6.61 21.10
N HIS A 113 4.61 5.73 21.35
CA HIS A 113 5.53 5.82 22.49
C HIS A 113 6.54 6.94 22.25
N LEU A 114 6.64 7.84 23.22
CA LEU A 114 7.57 8.97 23.13
C LEU A 114 8.98 8.52 23.50
N LYS A 115 10.01 9.14 22.89
CA LYS A 115 11.44 8.80 23.10
C LYS A 115 11.87 8.79 24.57
N ASP A 116 11.23 9.61 25.41
CA ASP A 116 11.55 9.76 26.84
C ASP A 116 10.71 8.87 27.76
N GLU A 117 9.85 8.01 27.20
CA GLU A 117 9.12 7.01 27.96
C GLU A 117 9.97 5.75 28.07
N GLY A 118 10.38 5.43 29.30
CA GLY A 118 11.14 4.21 29.55
C GLY A 118 10.37 2.95 29.10
N PRO A 119 11.09 1.87 28.76
CA PRO A 119 10.46 0.61 28.37
C PRO A 119 9.51 0.13 29.48
N GLY A 120 8.24 -0.12 29.12
CA GLY A 120 7.20 -0.60 30.03
C GLY A 120 6.29 0.46 30.66
N ALA A 121 6.49 1.75 30.37
CA ALA A 121 5.51 2.78 30.69
C ALA A 121 4.34 2.71 29.69
N ASP A 122 3.33 1.88 29.99
CA ASP A 122 2.14 1.76 29.14
C ASP A 122 1.19 2.95 29.35
N SER A 123 1.58 4.10 28.79
CA SER A 123 0.81 5.35 28.84
C SER A 123 -0.27 5.44 27.76
N ILE A 124 -0.44 4.39 26.95
CA ILE A 124 -1.40 4.34 25.85
C ILE A 124 -2.66 3.62 26.32
N PRO A 125 -3.83 4.30 26.36
CA PRO A 125 -5.08 3.68 26.81
C PRO A 125 -5.46 2.44 26.00
N ALA A 126 -6.03 1.42 26.66
CA ALA A 126 -6.46 0.19 26.01
C ALA A 126 -7.41 0.42 24.82
N MET A 127 -8.28 1.43 24.92
CA MET A 127 -9.19 1.81 23.83
C MET A 127 -8.45 2.33 22.59
N VAL A 128 -7.35 3.06 22.76
CA VAL A 128 -6.52 3.51 21.64
C VAL A 128 -5.86 2.32 20.97
N LYS A 129 -5.34 1.37 21.75
CA LYS A 129 -4.78 0.10 21.23
C LYS A 129 -5.80 -0.70 20.44
N GLU A 130 -7.02 -0.83 20.98
CA GLU A 130 -8.12 -1.51 20.30
C GLU A 130 -8.43 -0.86 18.94
N LYS A 131 -8.48 0.48 18.88
CA LYS A 131 -8.69 1.22 17.62
C LYS A 131 -7.53 1.02 16.63
N ILE A 132 -6.29 0.93 17.12
CA ILE A 132 -5.12 0.63 16.28
C ILE A 132 -5.18 -0.80 15.75
N THR A 133 -5.57 -1.78 16.56
CA THR A 133 -5.74 -3.17 16.12
C THR A 133 -6.93 -3.32 15.16
N GLN A 134 -7.97 -2.48 15.27
CA GLN A 134 -9.07 -2.47 14.28
C GLN A 134 -8.58 -2.15 12.86
N LEU A 135 -7.44 -1.47 12.71
CA LEU A 135 -6.82 -1.25 11.40
C LEU A 135 -6.51 -2.55 10.67
N ASP A 136 -6.18 -3.63 11.38
CA ASP A 136 -5.86 -4.93 10.77
C ASP A 136 -7.00 -5.48 9.91
N HIS A 137 -8.24 -5.12 10.26
CA HIS A 137 -9.46 -5.56 9.59
C HIS A 137 -9.94 -4.59 8.51
N LEU A 138 -9.27 -3.45 8.31
CA LEU A 138 -9.63 -2.53 7.25
C LEU A 138 -9.03 -2.99 5.90
N PRO A 139 -9.78 -2.85 4.79
CA PRO A 139 -9.27 -3.15 3.45
C PRO A 139 -8.18 -2.16 3.00
N VAL A 140 -8.23 -0.94 3.55
CA VAL A 140 -7.29 0.15 3.27
C VAL A 140 -6.56 0.52 4.55
N LYS A 141 -5.23 0.57 4.48
CA LYS A 141 -4.33 0.89 5.59
C LYS A 141 -3.35 1.97 5.15
N PRO A 142 -2.82 2.81 6.05
CA PRO A 142 -1.66 3.62 5.71
C PRO A 142 -0.48 2.75 5.30
N LYS A 143 0.35 3.20 4.36
CA LYS A 143 1.52 2.43 3.94
C LYS A 143 2.55 2.25 5.06
N TRP A 144 2.70 3.27 5.92
CA TRP A 144 3.55 3.20 7.10
C TRP A 144 3.02 2.22 8.17
N TYR A 145 1.75 1.80 8.07
CA TYR A 145 1.19 0.88 9.04
C TYR A 145 1.76 -0.53 8.83
N THR A 146 2.45 -1.01 9.85
CA THR A 146 2.81 -2.41 10.04
C THR A 146 2.00 -2.95 11.22
N PRO A 147 1.43 -4.17 11.14
CA PRO A 147 0.75 -4.77 12.28
C PRO A 147 1.70 -4.84 13.49
N GLN A 148 1.38 -4.08 14.53
CA GLN A 148 2.08 -4.05 15.82
C GLN A 148 1.03 -4.21 16.93
N GLN A 149 1.47 -4.45 18.18
CA GLN A 149 0.63 -4.77 19.35
C GLN A 149 -0.27 -3.60 19.84
N GLY A 150 -0.87 -2.84 18.93
CA GLY A 150 -1.73 -1.70 19.23
C GLY A 150 -0.98 -0.42 19.58
N THR A 151 0.34 -0.34 19.34
CA THR A 151 1.18 0.84 19.63
C THR A 151 2.17 1.08 18.49
N PHE A 152 2.81 2.26 18.50
CA PHE A 152 3.84 2.67 17.55
C PHE A 152 5.04 3.25 18.29
N ASP A 153 6.24 3.20 17.71
CA ASP A 153 7.42 3.84 18.29
C ASP A 153 7.75 5.16 17.58
N ALA A 154 8.20 6.19 18.31
CA ALA A 154 8.57 7.48 17.72
C ALA A 154 9.75 7.40 16.72
N VAL A 155 10.52 6.31 16.72
CA VAL A 155 11.59 6.03 15.74
C VAL A 155 11.00 5.70 14.35
N ASP A 156 9.75 5.23 14.30
CA ASP A 156 9.02 4.96 13.05
C ASP A 156 8.58 6.23 12.32
N TYR A 157 8.86 7.43 12.88
CA TYR A 157 8.47 8.71 12.27
C TYR A 157 9.12 8.97 10.91
N ALA A 158 10.37 8.57 10.68
CA ALA A 158 10.99 8.75 9.36
C ALA A 158 10.22 7.96 8.28
N THR A 159 9.85 6.72 8.60
CA THR A 159 9.01 5.87 7.76
C THR A 159 7.59 6.43 7.63
N PHE A 160 7.03 7.00 8.69
CA PHE A 160 5.75 7.69 8.66
C PHE A 160 5.81 8.91 7.73
N ASN A 161 6.76 9.82 7.90
CA ASN A 161 6.85 11.09 7.15
C ASN A 161 6.98 10.86 5.64
N ASP A 162 7.76 9.85 5.22
CA ASP A 162 7.92 9.49 3.82
C ASP A 162 6.65 8.89 3.18
N ASN A 163 5.72 8.39 3.99
CA ASN A 163 4.57 7.60 3.53
C ASN A 163 3.23 8.05 4.14
N ASN A 164 3.16 9.16 4.87
CA ASN A 164 1.98 9.57 5.67
C ASN A 164 0.76 9.88 4.81
N ARG A 165 1.01 10.24 3.54
CA ARG A 165 0.01 10.47 2.51
C ARG A 165 -0.13 9.29 1.56
N GLN A 166 0.36 8.10 1.91
CA GLN A 166 0.21 6.91 1.07
C GLN A 166 -0.71 5.89 1.74
N LEU A 167 -1.70 5.45 0.98
CA LEU A 167 -2.62 4.38 1.37
C LEU A 167 -2.24 3.10 0.64
N ARG A 168 -2.29 1.99 1.36
CA ARG A 168 -2.09 0.62 0.90
C ARG A 168 -3.44 -0.09 0.87
N TYR A 169 -3.84 -0.54 -0.31
CA TYR A 169 -5.01 -1.37 -0.53
C TYR A 169 -4.57 -2.83 -0.58
N ALA A 170 -5.09 -3.62 0.36
CA ALA A 170 -4.85 -5.04 0.40
C ALA A 170 -5.77 -5.73 -0.62
N LEU A 171 -5.19 -6.32 -1.66
CA LEU A 171 -5.96 -7.02 -2.68
C LEU A 171 -6.39 -8.42 -2.19
N PRO A 172 -7.48 -9.00 -2.73
CA PRO A 172 -7.87 -10.37 -2.43
C PRO A 172 -6.76 -11.39 -2.75
N GLN A 173 -6.53 -12.35 -1.84
CA GLN A 173 -5.54 -13.42 -1.98
C GLN A 173 -6.11 -14.63 -2.77
N ASP A 174 -6.75 -14.37 -3.91
CA ASP A 174 -7.37 -15.38 -4.78
C ASP A 174 -6.58 -15.64 -6.08
N GLY A 175 -5.39 -15.06 -6.16
CA GLY A 175 -4.44 -15.15 -7.27
C GLY A 175 -4.61 -14.10 -8.36
N ALA A 176 -5.68 -13.32 -8.37
CA ALA A 176 -5.89 -12.28 -9.38
C ALA A 176 -5.38 -10.89 -8.95
N CYS A 177 -4.66 -10.78 -7.83
CA CYS A 177 -4.19 -9.51 -7.27
C CYS A 177 -3.34 -8.69 -8.26
N GLN A 178 -2.40 -9.30 -8.98
CA GLN A 178 -1.60 -8.58 -9.99
C GLN A 178 -2.48 -7.94 -11.09
N PHE A 179 -3.54 -8.64 -11.52
CA PHE A 179 -4.45 -8.15 -12.55
C PHE A 179 -5.37 -7.05 -12.02
N ARG A 180 -5.88 -7.18 -10.78
CA ARG A 180 -6.64 -6.11 -10.12
C ARG A 180 -5.81 -4.83 -9.97
N ALA A 181 -4.55 -4.97 -9.55
CA ALA A 181 -3.62 -3.85 -9.49
C ALA A 181 -3.43 -3.20 -10.86
N ALA A 182 -3.14 -4.00 -11.90
CA ALA A 182 -2.94 -3.49 -13.25
C ALA A 182 -4.18 -2.76 -13.80
N LEU A 183 -5.38 -3.33 -13.62
CA LEU A 183 -6.63 -2.74 -14.09
C LEU A 183 -6.97 -1.45 -13.35
N MET A 184 -6.82 -1.46 -12.03
CA MET A 184 -7.02 -0.26 -11.21
C MET A 184 -6.07 0.87 -11.64
N LEU A 185 -4.79 0.57 -11.87
CA LEU A 185 -3.80 1.58 -12.29
C LEU A 185 -4.05 2.10 -13.70
N ARG A 186 -4.47 1.23 -14.63
CA ARG A 186 -4.78 1.57 -16.03
C ARG A 186 -5.99 2.50 -16.13
N ASP A 187 -7.07 2.13 -15.44
CA ASP A 187 -8.37 2.80 -15.58
C ASP A 187 -8.58 3.89 -14.53
N ARG A 188 -7.76 3.90 -13.47
CA ARG A 188 -7.90 4.73 -12.27
C ARG A 188 -9.27 4.54 -11.62
N ASP A 189 -9.71 3.30 -11.51
CA ASP A 189 -11.00 2.92 -10.91
C ASP A 189 -10.80 1.90 -9.79
N GLU A 190 -11.18 2.26 -8.56
CA GLU A 190 -11.09 1.40 -7.37
C GLU A 190 -12.02 0.19 -7.43
N ASN A 191 -13.08 0.23 -8.25
CA ASN A 191 -13.96 -0.92 -8.41
C ASN A 191 -13.19 -2.18 -8.80
N TRP A 192 -12.09 -2.02 -9.56
CA TRP A 192 -11.18 -3.11 -9.95
C TRP A 192 -10.50 -3.83 -8.78
N LEU A 193 -10.41 -3.21 -7.60
CA LEU A 193 -9.76 -3.81 -6.43
C LEU A 193 -10.58 -4.97 -5.83
N GLU A 194 -11.89 -5.00 -6.08
CA GLU A 194 -12.81 -5.98 -5.50
C GLU A 194 -13.55 -6.82 -6.54
N VAL A 195 -13.39 -6.56 -7.85
CA VAL A 195 -14.11 -7.33 -8.87
C VAL A 195 -13.84 -8.84 -8.80
N ASP A 196 -14.83 -9.62 -9.20
CA ASP A 196 -14.71 -11.06 -9.36
C ASP A 196 -13.75 -11.45 -10.49
N LYS A 197 -13.10 -12.62 -10.33
CA LYS A 197 -12.18 -13.19 -11.33
C LYS A 197 -12.80 -13.40 -12.71
N SER A 198 -14.12 -13.61 -12.79
CA SER A 198 -14.85 -13.75 -14.05
C SER A 198 -14.84 -12.45 -14.87
N ILE A 199 -14.94 -11.30 -14.22
CA ILE A 199 -14.90 -9.97 -14.85
C ILE A 199 -13.48 -9.70 -15.36
N ILE A 200 -12.47 -10.00 -14.53
CA ILE A 200 -11.06 -9.89 -14.92
C ILE A 200 -10.76 -10.76 -16.16
N LEU A 201 -11.27 -12.00 -16.17
CA LEU A 201 -11.09 -12.90 -17.31
C LEU A 201 -11.79 -12.40 -18.58
N GLN A 202 -12.98 -11.81 -18.45
CA GLN A 202 -13.67 -11.18 -19.57
C GLN A 202 -12.84 -10.02 -20.13
N GLU A 203 -12.32 -9.16 -19.25
CA GLU A 203 -11.48 -8.02 -19.62
C GLU A 203 -10.20 -8.45 -20.35
N ILE A 204 -9.57 -9.56 -19.91
CA ILE A 204 -8.42 -10.14 -20.60
C ILE A 204 -8.76 -10.57 -22.03
N LYS A 205 -9.96 -11.12 -22.25
CA LYS A 205 -10.43 -11.62 -23.55
C LYS A 205 -10.89 -10.50 -24.49
N THR A 206 -11.36 -9.37 -23.96
CA THR A 206 -11.86 -8.25 -24.75
C THR A 206 -10.79 -7.21 -25.08
N THR A 207 -9.60 -7.34 -24.50
CA THR A 207 -8.46 -6.44 -24.71
C THR A 207 -7.26 -7.16 -25.33
N ASP A 208 -6.13 -6.46 -25.48
CA ASP A 208 -4.88 -7.05 -25.97
C ASP A 208 -4.11 -7.83 -24.89
N TRP A 209 -4.67 -7.99 -23.69
CA TRP A 209 -3.99 -8.55 -22.52
C TRP A 209 -3.63 -10.02 -22.69
N GLU A 210 -4.47 -10.82 -23.34
CA GLU A 210 -4.11 -12.22 -23.67
C GLU A 210 -2.76 -12.29 -24.39
N SER A 211 -2.57 -11.48 -25.42
CA SER A 211 -1.32 -11.45 -26.19
C SER A 211 -0.12 -10.98 -25.38
N LYS A 212 -0.33 -10.03 -24.46
CA LYS A 212 0.69 -9.51 -23.53
C LYS A 212 1.11 -10.56 -22.51
N ILE A 213 0.16 -11.30 -21.95
CA ILE A 213 0.40 -12.36 -20.97
C ILE A 213 1.17 -13.51 -21.64
N GLN A 214 0.70 -13.97 -22.82
CA GLN A 214 1.40 -14.99 -23.59
C GLN A 214 2.83 -14.57 -23.94
N ARG A 215 3.03 -13.30 -24.33
CA ARG A 215 4.37 -12.75 -24.57
C ARG A 215 5.23 -12.77 -23.31
N ALA A 216 4.70 -12.42 -22.14
CA ALA A 216 5.45 -12.47 -20.90
C ALA A 216 5.91 -13.89 -20.54
N ILE A 217 5.03 -14.89 -20.71
CA ILE A 217 5.37 -16.31 -20.51
C ILE A 217 6.45 -16.74 -21.50
N LYS A 218 6.28 -16.39 -22.78
CA LYS A 218 7.23 -16.73 -23.84
C LYS A 218 8.62 -16.12 -23.59
N ASN A 219 8.68 -14.88 -23.13
CA ASN A 219 9.94 -14.23 -22.77
C ASN A 219 10.62 -14.96 -21.59
N ALA A 220 9.86 -15.32 -20.55
CA ALA A 220 10.40 -16.10 -19.43
C ALA A 220 10.94 -17.47 -19.88
N ILE A 221 10.25 -18.14 -20.81
CA ILE A 221 10.70 -19.42 -21.40
C ILE A 221 12.03 -19.23 -22.14
N ALA A 222 12.17 -18.16 -22.92
CA ALA A 222 13.39 -17.84 -23.63
C ALA A 222 14.56 -17.59 -22.66
N SER A 223 14.34 -16.80 -21.61
CA SER A 223 15.34 -16.54 -20.57
C SER A 223 15.76 -17.81 -19.83
N MET A 224 14.82 -18.71 -19.50
CA MET A 224 15.16 -20.02 -18.93
C MET A 224 15.99 -20.88 -19.91
N GLY A 225 15.66 -20.80 -21.21
CA GLY A 225 16.42 -21.37 -22.32
C GLY A 225 17.90 -21.06 -22.27
N GLU A 226 18.22 -19.78 -22.06
CA GLU A 226 19.59 -19.27 -22.00
C GLU A 226 20.34 -19.71 -20.74
N ILE A 227 19.65 -19.88 -19.61
CA ILE A 227 20.27 -20.18 -18.31
C ILE A 227 20.45 -21.69 -18.09
N TYR A 228 19.42 -22.49 -18.41
CA TYR A 228 19.32 -23.89 -17.98
C TYR A 228 19.09 -24.89 -19.12
N GLY A 229 18.75 -24.41 -20.31
CA GLY A 229 18.32 -25.21 -21.47
C GLY A 229 16.85 -24.99 -21.81
N TYR A 230 16.40 -25.57 -22.93
CA TYR A 230 15.09 -25.27 -23.53
C TYR A 230 14.04 -26.33 -23.18
N PHE A 231 12.78 -25.92 -23.08
CA PHE A 231 11.68 -26.88 -22.99
C PHE A 231 11.58 -27.73 -24.28
N PRO A 232 11.35 -29.05 -24.18
CA PRO A 232 11.07 -29.88 -25.33
C PRO A 232 9.76 -29.41 -25.94
N VAL A 233 9.77 -29.03 -27.22
CA VAL A 233 8.54 -28.66 -27.94
C VAL A 233 7.93 -29.95 -28.50
N ALA A 234 6.70 -30.28 -28.14
CA ALA A 234 5.94 -31.32 -28.82
C ALA A 234 5.35 -30.76 -30.12
N ASP A 235 5.32 -31.55 -31.20
CA ASP A 235 4.84 -31.12 -32.51
C ASP A 235 3.46 -30.43 -32.41
N GLY A 236 3.44 -29.11 -32.62
CA GLY A 236 2.22 -28.30 -32.67
C GLY A 236 1.75 -27.66 -31.37
N GLU A 237 2.34 -27.99 -30.21
CA GLU A 237 1.94 -27.42 -28.91
C GLU A 237 2.99 -26.45 -28.36
N CYS A 238 2.57 -25.19 -28.19
CA CYS A 238 3.40 -24.13 -27.60
C CYS A 238 3.31 -24.18 -26.06
N VAL A 239 4.45 -24.37 -25.39
CA VAL A 239 4.57 -24.42 -23.91
C VAL A 239 3.96 -23.18 -23.26
N ASP A 240 4.18 -22.00 -23.86
CA ASP A 240 3.59 -20.73 -23.43
C ASP A 240 2.05 -20.74 -23.49
N ALA A 241 1.48 -21.30 -24.55
CA ALA A 241 0.03 -21.42 -24.72
C ALA A 241 -0.58 -22.38 -23.69
N MET A 242 0.09 -23.49 -23.37
CA MET A 242 -0.35 -24.42 -22.33
C MET A 242 -0.36 -23.78 -20.94
N ILE A 243 0.73 -23.10 -20.58
CA ILE A 243 0.80 -22.38 -19.31
C ILE A 243 -0.32 -21.34 -19.25
N TYR A 244 -0.52 -20.55 -20.31
CA TYR A 244 -1.62 -19.58 -20.36
C TYR A 244 -3.00 -20.24 -20.19
N ASN A 245 -3.29 -21.30 -20.95
CA ASN A 245 -4.61 -21.93 -20.94
C ASN A 245 -4.94 -22.58 -19.59
N ASN A 246 -3.96 -23.21 -18.97
CA ASN A 246 -4.12 -23.97 -17.73
C ASN A 246 -3.95 -23.12 -16.46
N THR A 247 -3.68 -21.81 -16.59
CA THR A 247 -3.55 -20.91 -15.44
C THR A 247 -4.41 -19.66 -15.55
N ILE A 248 -4.55 -19.06 -16.73
CA ILE A 248 -5.30 -17.82 -16.92
C ILE A 248 -6.63 -18.08 -17.63
N ALA A 249 -6.61 -18.76 -18.79
CA ALA A 249 -7.82 -18.91 -19.60
C ALA A 249 -8.94 -19.69 -18.89
N ASN A 250 -8.57 -20.55 -17.93
CA ASN A 250 -9.48 -21.31 -17.08
C ASN A 250 -9.98 -20.54 -15.84
N GLY A 251 -9.47 -19.34 -15.55
CA GLY A 251 -9.88 -18.49 -14.43
C GLY A 251 -9.18 -18.75 -13.10
N ASP A 252 -8.08 -19.51 -13.07
CA ASP A 252 -7.36 -19.82 -11.83
C ASP A 252 -6.40 -18.71 -11.37
N PHE A 253 -5.81 -17.97 -12.31
CA PHE A 253 -4.84 -16.88 -12.13
C PHE A 253 -3.54 -17.26 -11.40
N THR A 254 -3.08 -18.50 -11.52
CA THR A 254 -1.96 -19.04 -10.69
C THR A 254 -0.55 -18.89 -11.29
N LEU A 255 -0.29 -17.87 -12.13
CA LEU A 255 1.01 -17.71 -12.80
C LEU A 255 2.19 -17.42 -11.85
N TYR A 256 1.93 -17.01 -10.62
CA TYR A 256 2.93 -16.73 -9.59
C TYR A 256 3.28 -17.96 -8.74
N SER A 257 2.59 -19.11 -8.91
CA SER A 257 2.84 -20.32 -8.13
C SER A 257 3.74 -21.29 -8.91
N PRO A 258 4.98 -21.56 -8.44
CA PRO A 258 5.91 -22.48 -9.11
C PRO A 258 5.29 -23.86 -9.34
N GLN A 259 4.60 -24.38 -8.32
CA GLN A 259 3.95 -25.68 -8.39
C GLN A 259 2.80 -25.69 -9.41
N ARG A 260 1.95 -24.64 -9.44
CA ARG A 260 0.84 -24.59 -10.40
C ARG A 260 1.31 -24.41 -11.83
N VAL A 261 2.36 -23.60 -12.05
CA VAL A 261 2.96 -23.43 -13.37
C VAL A 261 3.63 -24.73 -13.85
N ARG A 262 4.27 -25.48 -12.95
CA ARG A 262 4.78 -26.83 -13.24
C ARG A 262 3.63 -27.79 -13.60
N GLU A 263 2.56 -27.79 -12.81
CA GLU A 263 1.40 -28.65 -13.00
C GLU A 263 0.61 -28.33 -14.28
N ALA A 264 0.67 -27.08 -14.75
CA ALA A 264 0.09 -26.62 -16.00
C ALA A 264 0.72 -27.29 -17.24
N LEU A 265 1.88 -27.92 -17.10
CA LEU A 265 2.52 -28.69 -18.17
C LEU A 265 2.39 -30.21 -17.93
N PRO A 266 2.21 -31.01 -19.00
CA PRO A 266 2.38 -32.46 -18.94
C PRO A 266 3.80 -32.86 -18.50
N ASP A 267 3.96 -34.03 -17.87
CA ASP A 267 5.26 -34.53 -17.37
C ASP A 267 6.37 -34.54 -18.42
N ALA A 268 6.03 -34.81 -19.68
CA ALA A 268 6.98 -34.80 -20.79
C ALA A 268 7.52 -33.38 -21.10
N LEU A 269 6.73 -32.35 -20.84
CA LEU A 269 7.01 -30.94 -21.11
C LEU A 269 7.50 -30.18 -19.86
N ARG A 270 7.48 -30.80 -18.67
CA ARG A 270 8.08 -30.24 -17.44
C ARG A 270 9.60 -30.27 -17.45
N LYS A 271 10.19 -31.15 -18.27
CA LYS A 271 11.63 -31.35 -18.33
C LYS A 271 12.29 -30.26 -19.16
N ILE A 272 13.52 -29.91 -18.83
CA ILE A 272 14.38 -29.08 -19.65
C ILE A 272 15.37 -29.96 -20.42
N LYS A 273 15.55 -29.63 -21.70
CA LYS A 273 16.57 -30.17 -22.59
C LYS A 273 17.81 -29.29 -22.55
N TYR A 274 18.94 -29.86 -22.15
CA TYR A 274 20.25 -29.21 -22.26
C TYR A 274 21.23 -30.08 -23.03
N GLN A 275 22.20 -29.44 -23.68
CA GLN A 275 23.24 -30.12 -24.45
C GLN A 275 24.57 -30.08 -23.71
N GLU A 276 25.18 -31.25 -23.55
CA GLU A 276 26.52 -31.39 -22.98
C GLU A 276 27.32 -32.37 -23.84
N ASN A 277 28.48 -31.94 -24.36
CA ASN A 277 29.35 -32.74 -25.22
C ASN A 277 28.67 -33.35 -26.46
N GLY A 278 27.66 -32.68 -27.02
CA GLY A 278 26.91 -33.15 -28.19
C GLY A 278 25.81 -34.18 -27.88
N ASN A 279 25.58 -34.51 -26.61
CA ASN A 279 24.47 -35.33 -26.16
C ASN A 279 23.35 -34.47 -25.58
N ASP A 280 22.12 -34.86 -25.88
CA ASP A 280 20.90 -34.25 -25.34
C ASP A 280 20.52 -34.92 -24.01
N TYR A 281 20.37 -34.13 -22.96
CA TYR A 281 19.92 -34.58 -21.65
C TYR A 281 18.59 -33.92 -21.29
N LEU A 282 17.69 -34.70 -20.69
CA LEU A 282 16.41 -34.21 -20.16
C LEU A 282 16.40 -34.39 -18.65
N TYR A 283 16.16 -33.30 -17.92
CA TYR A 283 15.98 -33.36 -16.46
C TYR A 283 14.78 -32.53 -16.04
N ASP A 284 14.13 -32.93 -14.95
CA ASP A 284 13.07 -32.14 -14.33
C ASP A 284 13.73 -31.01 -13.53
N MET A 285 13.19 -29.80 -13.68
CA MET A 285 13.70 -28.65 -12.96
C MET A 285 13.54 -28.83 -11.45
N SER A 286 14.52 -28.35 -10.70
CA SER A 286 14.40 -28.23 -9.25
C SER A 286 13.31 -27.23 -8.89
N PHE A 287 12.82 -27.28 -7.65
CA PHE A 287 11.85 -26.31 -7.15
C PHE A 287 12.36 -24.86 -7.28
N GLU A 288 13.63 -24.63 -6.95
CA GLU A 288 14.30 -23.31 -7.08
C GLU A 288 14.32 -22.80 -8.53
N GLN A 289 14.53 -23.69 -9.50
CA GLN A 289 14.46 -23.34 -10.92
C GLN A 289 13.04 -22.96 -11.36
N TRP A 290 12.02 -23.65 -10.83
CA TRP A 290 10.62 -23.28 -11.04
C TRP A 290 10.26 -21.95 -10.38
N GLU A 291 10.80 -21.66 -9.20
CA GLU A 291 10.65 -20.35 -8.54
C GLU A 291 11.23 -19.23 -9.41
N ASN A 292 12.46 -19.40 -9.90
CA ASN A 292 13.09 -18.46 -10.82
C ASN A 292 12.27 -18.26 -12.09
N PHE A 293 11.72 -19.34 -12.68
CA PHE A 293 10.87 -19.22 -13.85
C PHE A 293 9.60 -18.41 -13.57
N THR A 294 8.91 -18.65 -12.46
CA THR A 294 7.72 -17.87 -12.09
C THR A 294 8.04 -16.41 -11.75
N HIS A 295 9.23 -16.15 -11.20
CA HIS A 295 9.72 -14.79 -10.99
C HIS A 295 9.88 -14.05 -12.32
N LEU A 296 10.54 -14.69 -13.30
CA LEU A 296 10.68 -14.13 -14.65
C LEU A 296 9.32 -13.88 -15.33
N ILE A 297 8.34 -14.77 -15.16
CA ILE A 297 6.98 -14.53 -15.65
C ILE A 297 6.40 -13.26 -15.00
N SER A 298 6.48 -13.15 -13.67
CA SER A 298 5.94 -12.01 -12.91
C SER A 298 6.58 -10.68 -13.31
N GLU A 299 7.91 -10.64 -13.46
CA GLU A 299 8.64 -9.45 -13.92
C GLU A 299 8.23 -9.03 -15.32
N ASN A 300 8.18 -9.98 -16.26
CA ASN A 300 7.74 -9.73 -17.62
C ASN A 300 6.27 -9.26 -17.68
N LEU A 301 5.40 -9.84 -16.86
CA LEU A 301 3.99 -9.43 -16.78
C LEU A 301 3.85 -8.00 -16.27
N THR A 302 4.58 -7.63 -15.22
CA THR A 302 4.60 -6.27 -14.68
C THR A 302 4.97 -5.26 -15.77
N GLN A 303 5.96 -5.57 -16.61
CA GLN A 303 6.35 -4.74 -17.75
C GLN A 303 5.25 -4.68 -18.83
N GLN A 304 4.70 -5.83 -19.25
CA GLN A 304 3.71 -5.90 -20.34
C GLN A 304 2.37 -5.27 -19.96
N LEU A 305 1.97 -5.36 -18.69
CA LEU A 305 0.74 -4.77 -18.16
C LEU A 305 0.93 -3.31 -17.73
N SER A 306 2.15 -2.76 -17.91
CA SER A 306 2.50 -1.39 -17.55
C SER A 306 2.15 -1.06 -16.10
N ILE A 307 2.38 -2.02 -15.22
CA ILE A 307 2.22 -1.81 -13.78
C ILE A 307 3.32 -0.83 -13.36
N ASN A 308 2.93 0.36 -12.92
CA ASN A 308 3.88 1.32 -12.36
C ASN A 308 4.45 0.72 -11.07
N VAL A 309 5.78 0.61 -11.01
CA VAL A 309 6.51 0.18 -9.82
C VAL A 309 7.16 1.41 -9.21
N ARG A 310 6.74 1.76 -7.99
CA ARG A 310 7.24 2.87 -7.15
C ARG A 310 7.59 4.15 -7.93
N ASP A 311 6.56 4.94 -8.22
CA ASP A 311 6.69 6.36 -8.56
C ASP A 311 6.17 7.16 -7.35
N SER A 312 6.93 8.15 -6.87
CA SER A 312 6.53 8.95 -5.70
C SER A 312 5.32 9.85 -5.96
N THR A 313 4.90 9.99 -7.22
CA THR A 313 3.87 10.95 -7.64
C THR A 313 2.61 10.32 -8.23
N LEU A 314 2.58 8.99 -8.42
CA LEU A 314 1.47 8.28 -9.04
C LEU A 314 1.08 7.02 -8.24
N PRO A 315 -0.18 6.59 -8.32
CA PRO A 315 -0.58 5.25 -7.93
C PRO A 315 0.37 4.21 -8.53
N TYR A 316 0.79 3.25 -7.71
CA TYR A 316 1.72 2.21 -8.12
C TYR A 316 1.41 0.89 -7.41
N ALA A 317 1.85 -0.24 -7.97
CA ALA A 317 1.70 -1.53 -7.29
C ALA A 317 2.99 -1.89 -6.54
N GLU A 318 2.82 -2.43 -5.33
CA GLU A 318 3.91 -2.91 -4.48
C GLU A 318 3.77 -4.42 -4.31
N TYR A 319 4.76 -5.17 -4.77
CA TYR A 319 4.81 -6.61 -4.56
C TYR A 319 5.41 -6.92 -3.18
N ASN A 320 4.63 -7.58 -2.33
CA ASN A 320 5.10 -8.14 -1.07
C ASN A 320 5.71 -9.53 -1.35
N VAL A 321 7.03 -9.61 -1.27
CA VAL A 321 7.80 -10.83 -1.53
C VAL A 321 7.46 -11.94 -0.53
N GLU A 322 7.32 -11.62 0.76
CA GLU A 322 7.06 -12.61 1.81
C GLU A 322 5.70 -13.30 1.64
N GLN A 323 4.73 -12.58 1.10
CA GLN A 323 3.35 -13.07 0.90
C GLN A 323 3.06 -13.47 -0.55
N ALA A 324 4.03 -13.29 -1.46
CA ALA A 324 3.85 -13.40 -2.90
C ALA A 324 2.58 -12.68 -3.40
N HIS A 325 2.36 -11.44 -2.93
CA HIS A 325 1.09 -10.74 -3.07
C HIS A 325 1.26 -9.29 -3.51
N TYR A 326 0.43 -8.81 -4.43
CA TYR A 326 0.43 -7.41 -4.83
C TYR A 326 -0.50 -6.59 -3.94
N ASN A 327 -0.03 -5.42 -3.52
CA ASN A 327 -0.85 -4.34 -2.98
C ASN A 327 -0.84 -3.15 -3.95
N VAL A 328 -1.86 -2.31 -3.88
CA VAL A 328 -1.85 -1.01 -4.58
C VAL A 328 -1.56 0.09 -3.58
N ILE A 329 -0.60 0.95 -3.92
CA ILE A 329 -0.27 2.15 -3.17
C ILE A 329 -0.79 3.36 -3.94
N VAL A 330 -1.56 4.22 -3.27
CA VAL A 330 -2.11 5.46 -3.83
C VAL A 330 -1.81 6.64 -2.92
N ALA A 331 -1.78 7.85 -3.46
CA ALA A 331 -1.75 9.05 -2.64
C ALA A 331 -3.11 9.27 -1.96
N ALA A 332 -3.11 9.69 -0.69
CA ALA A 332 -4.30 9.95 0.10
C ALA A 332 -5.10 11.17 -0.40
N ASP A 333 -4.43 12.07 -1.11
CA ASP A 333 -4.96 13.33 -1.65
C ASP A 333 -5.43 13.20 -3.11
N ASP A 334 -5.11 12.09 -3.80
CA ASP A 334 -5.71 11.82 -5.10
C ASP A 334 -7.20 11.55 -4.85
N ASN A 335 -8.07 12.27 -5.56
CA ASN A 335 -9.53 12.08 -5.58
C ASN A 335 -9.89 10.70 -6.15
N PHE A 336 -9.42 9.63 -5.54
CA PHE A 336 -10.02 8.34 -5.70
C PHE A 336 -11.34 8.36 -4.95
N PRO A 337 -12.46 8.13 -5.65
CA PRO A 337 -13.77 8.09 -5.02
C PRO A 337 -13.80 6.92 -4.04
N ARG A 338 -13.66 7.23 -2.75
CA ARG A 338 -13.82 6.29 -1.64
C ARG A 338 -15.28 5.81 -1.67
N ALA A 339 -15.50 4.53 -1.99
CA ALA A 339 -16.83 3.91 -2.04
C ALA A 339 -17.53 3.89 -0.67
#